data_AF-A0A2V6KXW7-F1
#
_entry.id   AF-A0A2V6KXW7-F1
#
_cell.length_a   1.000
_cell.length_b   1.000
_cell.length_c   1.000
_cell.angle_alpha   90.00
_cell.angle_beta   90.00
_cell.angle_gamma   90.00
#
_symmetry.space_group_name_H-M   'P 1'
#
loop_
_entity.id
_entity.type
_entity.pdbx_description
1 polymer ?
#
loop_
_entity_poly.entity_id
_entity_poly.type
_entity_poly.pdbx_seq_one_letter_code
_entity_poly.pdbx_strand_id
1 'polypeptide(L)'
;ASNLNAPNFTPPFPAYPSGHAGFGGALFQTLRRFFGTDAIAFTFVSDEFNGVTKDHNGNVRPYMPRNFSSLSQAEEENGQSRIYLGIHWSFDKTQGIAQGERVANYVFDHAFRPLP
;
A
#
# COMPACT_ATOMS: atom_id res chain seq x y z
N ALA A 1 4.97 0.72 14.30
CA ALA A 1 5.27 -0.22 13.21
C ALA A 1 5.52 -1.58 13.83
N SER A 2 5.01 -2.67 13.23
CA SER A 2 5.17 -4.05 13.70
C SER A 2 6.61 -4.33 14.08
N ASN A 3 6.85 -4.61 15.37
CA ASN A 3 8.10 -5.05 16.01
C ASN A 3 8.75 -4.07 17.00
N LEU A 4 8.27 -2.84 17.14
CA LEU A 4 8.81 -1.92 18.14
C LEU A 4 7.96 -1.93 19.41
N ASN A 5 8.60 -2.15 20.56
CA ASN A 5 8.05 -1.82 21.88
C ASN A 5 8.07 -0.29 22.08
N ALA A 6 7.50 0.46 21.14
CA ALA A 6 7.41 1.91 21.15
C ALA A 6 5.94 2.36 21.03
N PRO A 7 5.57 3.51 21.62
CA PRO A 7 4.22 4.04 21.53
C PRO A 7 3.74 4.22 20.08
N ASN A 8 2.42 4.34 19.91
CA ASN A 8 1.86 4.80 18.65
C ASN A 8 2.45 6.18 18.30
N PHE A 9 2.75 6.39 17.02
CA PHE A 9 3.41 7.61 16.56
C PHE A 9 2.88 8.06 15.20
N THR A 10 2.97 9.37 14.97
CA THR A 10 2.84 9.97 13.64
C THR A 10 4.23 10.00 13.01
N PRO A 11 4.42 9.45 11.79
CA PRO A 11 5.73 9.47 11.14
C PRO A 11 6.30 10.89 11.01
N PRO A 12 7.63 11.09 11.21
CA PRO A 12 8.23 12.40 11.37
C PRO A 12 8.52 13.10 10.02
N PHE A 13 7.49 13.27 9.21
CA PHE A 13 7.53 13.97 7.92
C PHE A 13 6.16 14.58 7.59
N PRO A 14 6.09 15.58 6.68
CA PRO A 14 4.81 16.16 6.25
C PRO A 14 3.84 15.10 5.69
N ALA A 15 2.54 15.29 5.93
CA ALA A 15 1.53 14.31 5.57
C ALA A 15 1.24 14.24 4.05
N TYR A 16 1.41 15.34 3.31
CA TYR A 16 1.02 15.41 1.89
C TYR A 16 2.20 15.23 0.93
N PRO A 17 2.08 14.35 -0.08
CA PRO A 17 1.07 13.29 -0.22
C PRO A 17 1.43 12.08 0.65
N SER A 18 0.52 11.12 0.78
CA SER A 18 0.81 9.91 1.55
C SER A 18 1.81 9.01 0.82
N GLY A 19 2.94 8.71 1.47
CA GLY A 19 3.95 7.80 0.93
C GLY A 19 3.42 6.39 0.68
N HIS A 20 2.62 5.83 1.60
CA HIS A 20 1.99 4.51 1.40
C HIS A 20 1.07 4.50 0.17
N ALA A 21 0.27 5.56 0.00
CA ALA A 21 -0.59 5.70 -1.16
C ALA A 21 0.22 5.82 -2.47
N GLY A 22 1.33 6.57 -2.46
CA GLY A 22 2.26 6.67 -3.59
C GLY A 22 2.93 5.34 -3.94
N PHE A 23 3.44 4.61 -2.95
CA PHE A 23 4.04 3.30 -3.18
C PHE A 23 3.02 2.27 -3.68
N GLY A 24 1.82 2.24 -3.10
CA GLY A 24 0.73 1.39 -3.56
C GLY A 24 0.33 1.72 -5.00
N GLY A 25 0.12 3.01 -5.28
CA GLY A 25 -0.17 3.54 -6.62
C GLY A 25 0.84 3.07 -7.67
N ALA A 26 2.14 3.18 -7.35
CA ALA A 26 3.19 2.78 -8.27
C ALA A 26 3.24 1.26 -8.46
N LEU A 27 3.13 0.48 -7.38
CA LEU A 27 3.19 -0.98 -7.43
C LEU A 27 2.03 -1.55 -8.24
N PHE A 28 0.80 -1.23 -7.85
CA PHE A 28 -0.39 -1.84 -8.45
C PHE A 28 -0.59 -1.36 -9.89
N GLN A 29 -0.29 -0.11 -10.22
CA GLN A 29 -0.30 0.33 -11.61
C GLN A 29 0.76 -0.37 -12.47
N THR A 30 1.97 -0.61 -11.93
CA THR A 30 2.99 -1.39 -12.65
C THR A 30 2.49 -2.79 -12.95
N LEU A 31 1.84 -3.45 -11.98
CA LEU A 31 1.25 -4.79 -12.17
C LEU A 31 0.11 -4.76 -13.19
N ARG A 32 -0.80 -3.77 -13.12
CA ARG A 32 -1.89 -3.58 -14.10
C ARG A 32 -1.32 -3.43 -15.52
N ARG A 33 -0.28 -2.62 -15.67
CA ARG A 33 0.42 -2.39 -16.95
C ARG A 33 1.11 -3.65 -17.47
N PHE A 34 1.77 -4.41 -16.59
CA PHE A 34 2.50 -5.62 -16.94
C PHE A 34 1.57 -6.76 -17.38
N PHE A 35 0.51 -7.03 -16.62
CA PHE A 35 -0.44 -8.11 -16.94
C PHE A 35 -1.54 -7.69 -17.92
N GLY A 36 -1.68 -6.39 -18.20
CA GLY A 36 -2.72 -5.85 -19.07
C GLY A 36 -4.13 -5.95 -18.48
N THR A 37 -4.26 -6.15 -17.16
CA THR A 37 -5.55 -6.30 -16.47
C THR A 37 -5.48 -5.86 -15.02
N ASP A 38 -6.60 -5.35 -14.49
CA ASP A 38 -6.81 -5.08 -13.06
C ASP A 38 -7.38 -6.30 -12.31
N ALA A 39 -8.05 -7.19 -13.03
CA ALA A 39 -8.84 -8.30 -12.47
C ALA A 39 -7.96 -9.48 -12.06
N ILE A 40 -7.05 -9.24 -11.11
CA ILE A 40 -6.21 -10.25 -10.49
C ILE A 40 -6.64 -10.40 -9.03
N ALA A 41 -7.27 -11.53 -8.74
CA ALA A 41 -7.65 -11.88 -7.37
C ALA A 41 -6.47 -12.51 -6.64
N PHE A 42 -6.30 -12.16 -5.37
CA PHE A 42 -5.26 -12.74 -4.53
C PHE A 42 -5.63 -12.67 -3.04
N THR A 43 -5.00 -13.53 -2.25
CA THR A 43 -5.06 -13.50 -0.79
C THR A 43 -3.73 -13.02 -0.25
N PHE A 44 -3.77 -12.07 0.67
CA PHE A 44 -2.58 -11.54 1.35
C PHE A 44 -2.72 -11.69 2.87
N VAL A 45 -1.64 -12.07 3.52
CA VAL A 45 -1.53 -12.05 4.98
C VAL A 45 -0.45 -11.03 5.32
N SER A 46 -0.84 -9.97 6.03
CA SER A 46 0.13 -8.99 6.52
C SER A 46 0.89 -9.56 7.71
N ASP A 47 2.18 -9.26 7.81
CA ASP A 47 2.94 -9.54 9.04
C ASP A 47 2.39 -8.81 10.27
N GLU A 48 1.67 -7.69 10.09
CA GLU A 48 0.96 -7.03 11.19
C GLU A 48 -0.15 -7.93 11.77
N PHE A 49 -0.68 -8.90 11.01
CA PHE A 49 -1.79 -9.79 11.40
C PHE A 49 -1.55 -11.24 10.95
N ASN A 50 -0.35 -11.77 11.23
CA ASN A 50 0.06 -13.12 10.83
C ASN A 50 -0.13 -14.19 11.93
N GLY A 51 -0.72 -13.86 13.09
CA GLY A 51 -0.85 -14.79 14.20
C GLY A 51 0.42 -14.99 15.03
N VAL A 52 1.49 -14.24 14.74
CA VAL A 52 2.81 -14.34 15.42
C VAL A 52 3.25 -12.98 15.96
N THR A 53 3.10 -11.92 15.16
CA THR A 53 3.48 -10.55 15.53
C THR A 53 2.69 -10.07 16.74
N LYS A 54 3.39 -9.43 17.67
CA LYS A 54 2.80 -8.86 18.88
C LYS A 54 2.54 -7.36 18.72
N ASP A 55 1.48 -6.89 19.37
CA ASP A 55 1.23 -5.46 19.54
C ASP A 55 2.19 -4.83 20.58
N HIS A 56 2.06 -3.52 20.79
CA HIS A 56 2.88 -2.79 21.77
C HIS A 56 2.71 -3.28 23.22
N ASN A 57 1.57 -3.90 23.53
CA ASN A 57 1.28 -4.46 24.85
C ASN A 57 1.76 -5.92 24.98
N GLY A 58 2.40 -6.47 23.93
CA GLY A 58 2.88 -7.84 23.89
C GLY A 58 1.82 -8.88 23.53
N ASN A 59 0.59 -8.47 23.18
CA ASN A 59 -0.47 -9.40 22.77
C ASN A 59 -0.22 -9.85 21.34
N VAL A 60 -0.33 -11.15 21.08
CA VAL A 60 -0.25 -11.68 19.71
C VAL A 60 -1.44 -11.20 18.90
N ARG A 61 -1.18 -10.57 17.75
CA ARG A 61 -2.22 -10.15 16.82
C ARG A 61 -2.77 -11.36 16.07
N PRO A 62 -4.09 -11.43 15.85
CA PRO A 62 -4.71 -12.59 15.22
C PRO A 62 -4.24 -12.76 13.77
N TYR A 63 -4.31 -14.01 13.28
CA TYR A 63 -4.12 -14.31 11.87
C TYR A 63 -5.34 -13.81 11.06
N MET A 64 -5.13 -12.82 10.18
CA MET A 64 -6.19 -12.21 9.36
C MET A 64 -5.80 -12.21 7.87
N PRO A 65 -6.15 -13.27 7.12
CA PRO A 65 -5.99 -13.26 5.67
C PRO A 65 -6.99 -12.31 5.02
N ARG A 66 -6.53 -11.51 4.06
CA ARG A 66 -7.35 -10.57 3.31
C ARG A 66 -7.44 -10.98 1.84
N ASN A 67 -8.66 -11.18 1.36
CA ASN A 67 -8.94 -11.49 -0.05
C ASN A 67 -9.24 -10.21 -0.84
N PHE A 68 -8.55 -10.03 -1.96
CA PHE A 68 -8.78 -8.96 -2.92
C PHE A 68 -9.28 -9.55 -4.23
N SER A 69 -10.28 -8.92 -4.84
CA SER A 69 -10.82 -9.29 -6.15
C SER A 69 -10.10 -8.59 -7.30
N SER A 70 -9.36 -7.52 -7.04
CA SER A 70 -8.58 -6.79 -8.04
C SER A 70 -7.37 -6.08 -7.43
N LEU A 71 -6.43 -5.68 -8.28
CA LEU A 71 -5.26 -4.89 -7.88
C LEU A 71 -5.69 -3.51 -7.35
N SER A 72 -6.67 -2.87 -7.99
CA SER A 72 -7.21 -1.57 -7.57
C SER A 72 -7.87 -1.63 -6.19
N GLN A 73 -8.50 -2.75 -5.84
CA GLN A 73 -9.06 -2.91 -4.49
C GLN A 73 -7.95 -2.90 -3.43
N ALA A 74 -6.85 -3.60 -3.69
CA ALA A 74 -5.70 -3.64 -2.79
C ALA A 74 -4.98 -2.29 -2.70
N GLU A 75 -4.84 -1.58 -3.82
CA GLU A 75 -4.30 -0.21 -3.88
C GLU A 75 -5.10 0.77 -3.02
N GLU A 76 -6.43 0.76 -3.18
CA GLU A 76 -7.34 1.61 -2.42
C GLU A 76 -7.29 1.27 -0.93
N GLU A 77 -7.32 -0.01 -0.56
CA GLU A 77 -7.25 -0.43 0.85
C GLU A 77 -5.89 -0.08 1.48
N ASN A 78 -4.79 -0.21 0.73
CA ASN A 78 -3.47 0.22 1.17
C ASN A 78 -3.43 1.73 1.46
N GLY A 79 -3.98 2.57 0.58
CA GLY A 79 -4.10 4.01 0.81
C GLY A 79 -5.05 4.36 1.96
N GLN A 80 -6.21 3.73 2.00
CA GLN A 80 -7.25 3.93 3.01
C GLN A 80 -6.79 3.54 4.41
N SER A 81 -5.90 2.55 4.54
CA SER A 81 -5.33 2.11 5.83
C SER A 81 -4.76 3.27 6.64
N ARG A 82 -4.26 4.32 5.98
CA ARG A 82 -3.59 5.45 6.64
C ARG A 82 -4.56 6.40 7.31
N ILE A 83 -5.80 6.45 6.82
CA ILE A 83 -6.90 7.21 7.41
C ILE A 83 -7.38 6.49 8.68
N TYR A 84 -7.50 5.15 8.63
CA TYR A 84 -7.87 4.35 9.81
C TYR A 84 -6.81 4.41 10.91
N LEU A 85 -5.54 4.58 10.55
CA LEU A 85 -4.46 4.82 11.51
C LEU A 85 -4.39 6.27 12.01
N GLY A 86 -5.21 7.19 11.50
CA GLY A 86 -5.28 8.58 11.96
C GLY A 86 -4.08 9.45 11.60
N ILE A 87 -3.31 9.08 10.57
CA ILE A 87 -2.02 9.70 10.23
C ILE A 87 -1.99 10.35 8.84
N HIS A 88 -3.09 10.27 8.09
CA HIS A 88 -3.25 10.92 6.79
C HIS A 88 -4.70 11.34 6.55
N TRP A 89 -4.89 12.38 5.74
CA TRP A 89 -6.20 12.84 5.28
C TRP A 89 -6.61 12.13 3.99
N SER A 90 -7.91 12.18 3.65
CA SER A 90 -8.42 11.56 2.42
C SER A 90 -7.75 12.09 1.15
N PHE A 91 -7.43 13.39 1.10
CA PHE A 91 -6.73 13.99 -0.02
C PHE A 91 -5.26 13.54 -0.13
N ASP A 92 -4.59 13.23 0.98
CA ASP A 92 -3.23 12.67 0.96
C ASP A 92 -3.20 11.31 0.27
N LYS A 93 -4.24 10.49 0.51
CA LYS A 93 -4.46 9.21 -0.16
C LYS A 93 -4.71 9.41 -1.65
N THR A 94 -5.75 10.18 -2.00
CA THR A 94 -6.18 10.34 -3.39
C THR A 94 -5.06 10.87 -4.27
N GLN A 95 -4.34 11.90 -3.81
CA GLN A 95 -3.23 12.47 -4.57
C GLN A 95 -1.98 11.59 -4.56
N GLY A 96 -1.74 10.85 -3.47
CA GLY A 96 -0.67 9.85 -3.39
C GLY A 96 -0.85 8.73 -4.40
N ILE A 97 -2.03 8.09 -4.46
CA ILE A 97 -2.34 7.05 -5.46
C ILE A 97 -2.10 7.61 -6.86
N ALA A 98 -2.73 8.74 -7.19
CA ALA A 98 -2.62 9.35 -8.52
C ALA A 98 -1.15 9.69 -8.88
N GLN A 99 -0.34 10.12 -7.91
CA GLN A 99 1.10 10.33 -8.14
C GLN A 99 1.83 9.01 -8.44
N GLY A 100 1.58 7.97 -7.65
CA GLY A 100 2.18 6.64 -7.85
C GLY A 100 1.86 6.07 -9.23
N GLU A 101 0.60 6.15 -9.66
CA GLU A 101 0.17 5.68 -10.98
C GLU A 101 0.88 6.43 -12.12
N ARG A 102 1.04 7.77 -12.00
CA ARG A 102 1.79 8.56 -12.97
C ARG A 102 3.26 8.14 -13.06
N VAL A 103 3.90 7.87 -11.91
CA VAL A 103 5.28 7.37 -11.87
C VAL A 103 5.38 6.01 -12.54
N ALA A 104 4.50 5.06 -12.22
CA ALA A 104 4.48 3.74 -12.83
C ALA A 104 4.30 3.82 -14.36
N ASN A 105 3.36 4.63 -14.83
CA ASN A 105 3.15 4.84 -16.27
C ASN A 105 4.42 5.37 -16.94
N TYR A 106 5.01 6.44 -16.38
CA TYR A 106 6.24 7.01 -16.91
C TYR A 106 7.36 5.98 -16.98
N VAL A 107 7.64 5.26 -15.89
CA VAL A 107 8.69 4.24 -15.86
C VAL A 107 8.40 3.14 -16.88
N PHE A 108 7.17 2.66 -16.97
CA PHE A 108 6.82 1.59 -17.88
C PHE A 108 7.03 1.99 -19.35
N ASP A 109 6.67 3.22 -19.71
CA ASP A 109 6.79 3.77 -21.07
C ASP A 109 8.24 4.08 -21.48
N HIS A 110 9.18 4.14 -20.53
CA HIS A 110 10.55 4.63 -20.77
C HIS A 110 11.64 3.61 -20.43
N ALA A 111 11.45 2.76 -19.42
CA ALA A 111 12.45 1.81 -18.96
C ALA A 111 12.26 0.40 -19.54
N PHE A 112 11.03 -0.02 -19.85
CA PHE A 112 10.72 -1.36 -20.38
C PHE A 112 10.54 -1.36 -21.90
N ARG A 113 11.38 -0.61 -22.62
CA ARG A 113 11.34 -0.57 -24.09
C ARG A 113 12.03 -1.81 -24.68
N PRO A 114 11.56 -2.34 -25.82
CA PRO A 114 12.30 -3.34 -26.57
C PRO A 114 13.72 -2.84 -26.85
N LEU A 115 14.71 -3.75 -26.81
CA LEU A 115 16.04 -3.42 -27.31
C LEU A 115 15.96 -3.16 -28.82
N PRO A 116 16.73 -2.18 -29.35
CA PRO A 116 16.80 -1.90 -30.78
C PRO A 116 17.18 -3.10 -31.63
#